data_AF-A0A968E616-F1
#
_entry.id   AF-A0A968E616-F1
#
_cell.length_a   1.000
_cell.length_b   1.000
_cell.length_c   1.000
_cell.angle_alpha   90.00
_cell.angle_beta   90.00
_cell.angle_gamma   90.00
#
_symmetry.space_group_name_H-M   'P 1'
#
loop_
_entity.id
_entity.type
_entity.pdbx_description
1 polymer ?
#
loop_
_entity_poly.entity_id
_entity_poly.type
_entity_poly.pdbx_seq_one_letter_code
_entity_poly.pdbx_strand_id
1 'polypeptide(L)'
;MPVSVIGSRVLQQIAPNTVTELFKGLPGLDVTGTGANQGRPMIRGQRGQRILLLQNGIRLNNSRRQQDFGALPALIDISGVERVEVVRGPASVLYGTDAIGG
;
A
#
# COMPACT_ATOMS: atom_id res chain seq x y z
N MET A 1 -12.95 0.32 -12.51
CA MET A 1 -12.18 0.87 -11.36
C MET A 1 -10.80 1.27 -11.85
N PRO A 2 -10.23 2.44 -11.49
CA PRO A 2 -8.91 2.82 -11.97
C PRO A 2 -7.82 2.06 -11.20
N VAL A 3 -7.41 0.90 -11.74
CA VAL A 3 -6.28 0.12 -11.25
C VAL A 3 -4.98 0.68 -11.84
N SER A 4 -3.98 0.92 -10.98
CA SER A 4 -2.60 1.15 -11.43
C SER A 4 -1.78 -0.09 -11.19
N VAL A 5 -0.99 -0.47 -12.17
CA VAL A 5 -0.08 -1.62 -12.07
C VAL A 5 1.34 -1.14 -12.30
N ILE A 6 2.21 -1.41 -11.34
CA ILE A 6 3.65 -1.17 -11.47
C ILE A 6 4.34 -2.52 -11.44
N GLY A 7 4.99 -2.86 -12.56
CA GLY A 7 5.76 -4.09 -12.71
C GLY A 7 7.26 -3.89 -12.52
N SER A 8 7.99 -5.00 -12.51
CA SER A 8 9.44 -5.10 -12.26
C SER A 8 10.31 -4.08 -13.01
N ARG A 9 10.02 -3.78 -14.29
CA ARG A 9 10.77 -2.79 -15.07
C ARG A 9 10.76 -1.40 -14.43
N VAL A 10 9.61 -0.96 -13.96
CA VAL A 10 9.46 0.35 -13.33
C VAL A 10 10.05 0.32 -11.92
N LEU A 11 9.92 -0.79 -11.20
CA LEU A 11 10.56 -0.99 -9.89
C LEU A 11 12.09 -0.89 -9.97
N GLN A 12 12.69 -1.47 -11.01
CA GLN A 12 14.13 -1.40 -11.27
C GLN A 12 14.60 0.03 -11.59
N GLN A 13 13.76 0.84 -12.25
CA GLN A 13 14.07 2.24 -12.54
C GLN A 13 13.97 3.14 -11.31
N ILE A 14 12.97 2.91 -10.46
CA ILE A 14 12.79 3.68 -9.21
C ILE A 14 13.82 3.27 -8.16
N ALA A 15 14.22 1.99 -8.14
CA ALA A 15 15.14 1.39 -7.17
C ALA A 15 14.83 1.79 -5.70
N PRO A 16 13.59 1.56 -5.21
CA PRO A 16 13.21 1.95 -3.85
C PRO A 16 13.88 1.05 -2.80
N ASN A 17 14.27 1.60 -1.65
CA ASN A 17 14.84 0.82 -0.55
C ASN A 17 13.77 0.18 0.34
N THR A 18 12.53 0.67 0.26
CA THR A 18 11.39 0.15 1.04
C THR A 18 10.11 0.18 0.20
N VAL A 19 9.13 -0.66 0.56
CA VAL A 19 7.79 -0.61 -0.07
C VAL A 19 7.10 0.74 0.16
N THR A 20 7.36 1.39 1.29
CA THR A 20 6.88 2.74 1.56
C THR A 20 7.41 3.77 0.56
N GLU A 21 8.70 3.70 0.21
CA GLU A 21 9.30 4.60 -0.78
C GLU A 21 8.71 4.35 -2.16
N LEU A 22 8.52 3.09 -2.53
CA LEU A 22 7.83 2.72 -3.75
C LEU A 22 6.46 3.39 -3.85
N PHE A 23 5.67 3.36 -2.77
CA PHE A 23 4.33 3.94 -2.74
C PHE A 23 4.30 5.45 -3.05
N LYS A 24 5.34 6.20 -2.68
CA LYS A 24 5.43 7.65 -2.97
C LYS A 24 5.52 7.95 -4.46
N GLY A 25 6.00 7.00 -5.27
CA GLY A 25 6.06 7.11 -6.73
C GLY A 25 4.76 6.74 -7.44
N LEU A 26 3.74 6.27 -6.72
CA LEU A 26 2.52 5.73 -7.32
C LEU A 26 1.46 6.82 -7.50
N PRO A 27 0.91 7.02 -8.71
CA PRO A 27 -0.13 8.01 -8.94
C PRO A 27 -1.39 7.79 -8.09
N GLY A 28 -1.85 8.83 -7.41
CA GLY A 28 -3.06 8.77 -6.58
C GLY A 28 -2.91 7.96 -5.28
N LEU A 29 -1.67 7.68 -4.89
CA LEU A 29 -1.30 7.12 -3.60
C LEU A 29 -0.39 8.13 -2.89
N ASP A 30 -0.84 8.60 -1.73
CA ASP A 30 -0.01 9.37 -0.82
C ASP A 30 0.55 8.46 0.27
N VAL A 31 1.57 8.93 0.96
CA VAL A 31 2.15 8.24 2.11
C VAL A 31 2.17 9.17 3.32
N THR A 32 1.65 8.69 4.44
CA THR A 32 1.63 9.42 5.72
C THR A 32 2.53 8.70 6.74
N GLY A 33 3.23 9.44 7.59
CA GLY A 33 4.11 8.90 8.62
C GLY A 33 5.54 9.46 8.56
N THR A 34 6.32 9.20 9.60
CA THR A 34 7.68 9.75 9.75
C THR A 34 8.74 8.74 9.30
N GLY A 35 9.36 9.02 8.16
CA GLY A 35 10.45 8.20 7.60
C GLY A 35 9.96 6.97 6.81
N ALA A 36 10.91 6.29 6.14
CA ALA A 36 10.63 5.16 5.25
C ALA A 36 10.01 3.95 5.97
N ASN A 37 10.34 3.73 7.24
CA ASN A 37 9.90 2.55 8.00
C ASN A 37 8.52 2.71 8.67
N GLN A 38 7.98 3.92 8.74
CA GLN A 38 6.68 4.18 9.38
C GLN A 38 5.63 4.73 8.42
N GLY A 39 5.96 4.86 7.14
CA GLY A 39 5.02 5.37 6.15
C GLY A 39 3.90 4.38 5.85
N ARG A 40 2.71 4.93 5.66
CA ARG A 40 1.45 4.22 5.46
C ARG A 40 0.74 4.78 4.25
N PRO A 41 0.12 3.95 3.40
CA PRO A 41 -0.60 4.43 2.23
C PRO A 41 -1.79 5.30 2.64
N MET A 42 -2.12 6.27 1.80
CA MET A 42 -3.30 7.10 1.88
C MET A 42 -3.87 7.29 0.47
N ILE A 43 -5.17 7.07 0.29
CA ILE A 43 -5.85 7.18 -1.00
C ILE A 43 -7.04 8.12 -0.79
N ARG A 44 -7.03 9.29 -1.43
CA ARG A 44 -8.11 10.29 -1.33
C ARG A 44 -8.47 10.63 0.14
N GLY A 45 -7.44 10.79 0.98
CA GLY A 45 -7.60 11.08 2.42
C GLY A 45 -7.99 9.88 3.30
N GLN A 46 -8.28 8.71 2.71
CA GLN A 46 -8.51 7.48 3.47
C GLN A 46 -7.20 6.86 3.90
N ARG A 47 -7.14 6.35 5.13
CA ARG A 47 -5.95 5.72 5.73
C ARG A 47 -6.37 4.69 6.78
N GLY A 48 -5.40 3.96 7.32
CA GLY A 48 -5.65 3.01 8.39
C GLY A 48 -6.43 1.79 7.89
N GLN A 49 -7.37 1.31 8.69
CA GLN A 49 -8.34 0.25 8.34
C GLN A 49 -9.37 0.65 7.26
N ARG A 50 -9.07 1.70 6.48
CA ARG A 50 -9.86 2.07 5.29
C ARG A 50 -9.09 1.80 4.00
N ILE A 51 -7.85 1.33 4.12
CA ILE A 51 -7.04 0.82 3.02
C ILE A 51 -6.65 -0.60 3.34
N LEU A 52 -6.90 -1.51 2.39
CA LEU A 52 -6.52 -2.90 2.50
C LEU A 52 -5.16 -3.14 1.84
N LEU A 53 -4.22 -3.68 2.62
CA LEU A 53 -2.94 -4.15 2.07
C LEU A 53 -2.96 -5.67 1.96
N LEU A 54 -2.66 -6.15 0.77
CA LEU A 54 -2.52 -7.57 0.46
C LEU A 54 -1.09 -7.85 0.01
N GLN A 55 -0.48 -8.89 0.57
CA GLN A 55 0.76 -9.48 0.08
C GLN A 55 0.43 -10.86 -0.49
N ASN A 56 0.61 -11.04 -1.80
CA ASN A 56 0.26 -12.29 -2.50
C ASN A 56 -1.19 -12.75 -2.22
N GLY A 57 -2.13 -11.80 -2.15
CA GLY A 57 -3.54 -12.05 -1.83
C GLY A 57 -3.85 -12.26 -0.35
N ILE A 58 -2.83 -12.34 0.52
CA ILE A 58 -3.01 -12.50 1.97
C ILE A 58 -3.03 -11.13 2.63
N ARG A 59 -4.00 -10.91 3.50
CA ARG A 59 -4.16 -9.66 4.24
C ARG A 59 -2.98 -9.40 5.16
N LEU A 60 -2.36 -8.23 5.02
CA LEU A 60 -1.30 -7.79 5.91
C LEU A 60 -1.89 -7.31 7.24
N ASN A 61 -1.81 -8.14 8.28
CA ASN A 61 -2.34 -7.84 9.61
C ASN A 61 -1.24 -7.54 10.65
N ASN A 62 -0.45 -6.51 10.39
CA ASN A 62 0.69 -6.12 11.23
C ASN A 62 0.52 -4.73 11.90
N SER A 63 -0.72 -4.26 12.00
CA SER A 63 -1.08 -2.99 12.61
C SER A 63 -0.75 -3.00 14.11
N ARG A 64 0.24 -2.20 14.54
CA ARG A 64 0.76 -2.26 15.93
C ARG A 64 0.18 -1.26 16.93
N ARG A 65 -0.44 -0.15 16.50
CA ARG A 65 -0.70 0.98 17.44
C ARG A 65 -2.08 1.65 17.42
N GLN A 66 -2.92 1.50 16.40
CA GLN A 66 -4.36 1.83 16.42
C GLN A 66 -4.99 1.55 15.05
N GLN A 67 -6.32 1.44 14.97
CA GLN A 67 -7.07 1.27 13.71
C GLN A 67 -6.77 2.37 12.68
N ASP A 68 -6.59 3.63 13.13
CA ASP A 68 -6.34 4.78 12.25
C ASP A 68 -4.93 4.82 11.66
N PHE A 69 -4.01 4.04 12.22
CA PHE A 69 -2.68 3.90 11.68
C PHE A 69 -2.70 2.92 10.51
N GLY A 70 -3.25 1.71 10.68
CA GLY A 70 -3.28 0.65 9.65
C GLY A 70 -2.04 -0.26 9.61
N ALA A 71 -1.80 -0.93 8.49
CA ALA A 71 -0.66 -1.82 8.31
C ALA A 71 0.64 -1.06 7.99
N LEU A 72 1.79 -1.69 8.26
CA LEU A 72 3.12 -1.17 7.97
C LEU A 72 3.72 -1.91 6.76
N PRO A 73 3.71 -1.31 5.55
CA PRO A 73 4.26 -1.93 4.35
C PRO A 73 5.79 -2.07 4.39
N ALA A 74 6.50 -1.25 5.16
CA ALA A 74 7.96 -1.32 5.29
C ALA A 74 8.49 -2.64 5.87
N LEU A 75 7.62 -3.49 6.45
CA LEU A 75 8.01 -4.82 6.92
C LEU A 75 8.05 -5.88 5.81
N ILE A 76 7.58 -5.53 4.60
CA ILE A 76 7.72 -6.37 3.41
C ILE A 76 9.11 -6.12 2.83
N ASP A 77 9.84 -7.20 2.57
CA ASP A 77 11.11 -7.14 1.85
C ASP A 77 10.87 -6.68 0.41
N ILE A 78 11.42 -5.52 0.06
CA ILE A 78 11.28 -4.93 -1.28
C ILE A 78 11.97 -5.77 -2.36
N SER A 79 13.01 -6.54 -2.01
CA SER A 79 13.77 -7.34 -2.98
C SER A 79 12.93 -8.46 -3.61
N GLY A 80 11.90 -8.93 -2.90
CA GLY A 80 10.95 -9.94 -3.38
C GLY A 80 9.70 -9.38 -4.05
N VAL A 81 9.58 -8.06 -4.22
CA VAL A 81 8.39 -7.44 -4.83
C VAL A 81 8.55 -7.36 -6.34
N GLU A 82 7.80 -8.19 -7.07
CA GLU A 82 7.79 -8.17 -8.54
C GLU A 82 6.82 -7.14 -9.11
N ARG A 83 5.73 -6.88 -8.39
CA ARG A 83 4.61 -6.09 -8.87
C ARG A 83 3.79 -5.51 -7.73
N VAL A 84 3.31 -4.29 -7.93
CA VAL A 84 2.35 -3.63 -7.04
C VAL A 84 1.12 -3.23 -7.82
N GLU A 85 -0.04 -3.58 -7.28
CA GLU A 85 -1.33 -3.13 -7.74
C GLU A 85 -1.91 -2.10 -6.78
N VAL A 86 -2.45 -1.02 -7.32
CA VAL A 86 -3.19 -0.03 -6.54
C VAL A 86 -4.60 0.07 -7.10
N VAL A 87 -5.56 -0.40 -6.31
CA VAL A 87 -6.98 -0.19 -6.55
C VAL A 87 -7.37 1.10 -5.83
N ARG A 88 -7.99 2.05 -6.54
CA ARG A 88 -8.44 3.32 -5.97
C ARG A 88 -9.95 3.35 -5.95
N GLY A 89 -10.52 3.53 -4.76
CA GLY A 89 -11.96 3.55 -4.50
C GLY A 89 -12.49 2.22 -3.94
N PRO A 90 -13.79 2.15 -3.64
CA PRO A 90 -14.36 1.06 -2.85
C PRO A 90 -14.24 -0.29 -3.54
N ALA A 91 -13.41 -1.17 -2.98
CA ALA A 91 -13.19 -2.53 -3.47
C ALA A 91 -13.73 -3.60 -2.49
N SER A 92 -14.52 -3.17 -1.50
CA SER A 92 -15.08 -4.02 -0.44
C SER A 92 -15.93 -5.19 -0.95
N VAL A 93 -16.52 -5.07 -2.15
CA VAL A 93 -17.29 -6.17 -2.78
C VAL A 93 -16.39 -7.37 -3.07
N LEU A 94 -15.14 -7.14 -3.48
CA LEU A 94 -14.19 -8.20 -3.85
C LEU A 94 -13.29 -8.61 -2.68
N TYR A 95 -12.87 -7.66 -1.86
CA TYR A 95 -11.83 -7.89 -0.84
C TYR A 95 -12.31 -7.74 0.60
N GLY A 96 -13.60 -7.46 0.81
CA GLY A 96 -14.22 -7.42 2.13
C GLY A 96 -13.95 -6.13 2.92
N THR A 97 -13.95 -6.27 4.24
CA THR A 97 -13.78 -5.15 5.18
C THR A 97 -12.42 -4.48 5.01
N ASP A 98 -12.37 -3.15 5.24
CA ASP A 98 -11.22 -2.25 5.12
C ASP A 98 -10.81 -1.82 3.70
N ALA A 99 -11.49 -2.27 2.64
CA ALA A 99 -11.25 -1.83 1.27
C ALA A 99 -12.15 -0.64 0.83
N ILE A 100 -12.42 0.30 1.75
CA ILE A 100 -13.33 1.45 1.52
C ILE A 100 -12.65 2.51 0.64
N GLY A 101 -11.39 2.83 0.93
CA GLY A 101 -10.56 3.75 0.16
C GLY A 101 -9.82 3.08 -1.01
N GLY A 102 -9.52 1.79 -0.87
CA GLY A 102 -8.80 0.97 -1.84
C GLY A 102 -8.27 -0.30 -1.21
#